data_AF-A0A9P0K1V0-F1
#
_entry.id   AF-A0A9P0K1V0-F1
#
_cell.length_a   1.000
_cell.length_b   1.000
_cell.length_c   1.000
_cell.angle_alpha   90.00
_cell.angle_beta   90.00
_cell.angle_gamma   90.00
#
_symmetry.space_group_name_H-M   'P 1'
#
loop_
_entity.id
_entity.type
_entity.pdbx_description
1 polymer ?
#
loop_
_entity_poly.entity_id
_entity_poly.type
_entity_poly.pdbx_seq_one_letter_code
_entity_poly.pdbx_strand_id
1 'polypeptide(L)'
;MKLEKYSLALSDLRMVLKEQVTDDLKGSAYCKMAVCYRALGEENKAKISFAVAEKLIKDEKEIRELEREGKAEFHCIKKESRIPEEKQFISKKVRVEERPTMGRYTVADDYIKTGEPIVTEQPYAACLLPEMFGTHCHHCFHRLEAAYGCADCSNVAFCSPGCRDTAVKTYHKFECKYLDLLIGSGMSILTHTALRMVTQNSLAECLGIYQNRSKEKVYSLCTNAEKRSGEDFLQRTLMAAFLLKCLERSGYFGENRKVVF
;
A
#
# COMPACT_ATOMS: atom_id res chain seq x y z
N MET A 1 -7.57 -19.85 -14.95
CA MET A 1 -6.18 -20.34 -14.82
C MET A 1 -5.32 -20.14 -16.07
N LYS A 2 -5.89 -19.83 -17.24
CA LYS A 2 -5.16 -19.57 -18.50
C LYS A 2 -4.05 -18.50 -18.45
N LEU A 3 -4.10 -17.57 -17.48
CA LEU A 3 -3.08 -16.53 -17.29
C LEU A 3 -1.92 -16.98 -16.40
N GLU A 4 -1.96 -18.20 -15.86
CA GLU A 4 -0.92 -18.79 -15.00
C GLU A 4 -0.57 -18.02 -13.71
N LYS A 5 -1.36 -17.00 -13.36
CA LYS A 5 -1.26 -16.24 -12.10
C LYS A 5 -1.95 -16.95 -10.93
N TYR A 6 -1.48 -18.15 -10.59
CA TYR A 6 -2.11 -19.03 -9.59
C TYR A 6 -2.17 -18.44 -8.17
N SER A 7 -1.16 -17.66 -7.77
CA SER A 7 -1.13 -16.99 -6.46
C SER A 7 -2.19 -15.90 -6.31
N LEU A 8 -2.45 -15.15 -7.38
CA LEU A 8 -3.53 -14.14 -7.43
C LEU A 8 -4.90 -14.83 -7.44
N ALA A 9 -5.06 -15.87 -8.26
CA ALA A 9 -6.29 -16.66 -8.31
C ALA A 9 -6.65 -17.25 -6.93
N LEU A 10 -5.66 -17.77 -6.18
CA LEU A 10 -5.90 -18.22 -4.80
C LEU A 10 -6.39 -17.12 -3.88
N SER A 11 -5.91 -15.89 -4.04
CA SER A 11 -6.32 -14.77 -3.21
C SER A 11 -7.79 -14.42 -3.49
N ASP A 12 -8.21 -14.43 -4.75
CA ASP A 12 -9.59 -14.16 -5.14
C ASP A 12 -10.54 -15.26 -4.68
N LEU A 13 -10.17 -16.53 -4.87
CA LEU A 13 -10.99 -17.67 -4.44
C LEU A 13 -11.18 -17.69 -2.92
N ARG A 14 -10.15 -17.31 -2.15
CA ARG A 14 -10.28 -17.15 -0.69
C ARG A 14 -11.23 -16.02 -0.31
N MET A 15 -11.36 -14.97 -1.12
CA MET A 15 -12.37 -13.94 -0.86
C MET A 15 -13.77 -14.47 -1.13
N VAL A 16 -13.98 -15.19 -2.23
CA VAL A 16 -15.29 -15.82 -2.54
C VAL A 16 -15.77 -16.69 -1.38
N LEU A 17 -14.87 -17.48 -0.78
CA LEU A 17 -15.21 -18.35 0.35
C LEU A 17 -15.52 -17.61 1.67
N LYS A 18 -15.15 -16.33 1.79
CA LYS A 18 -15.53 -15.49 2.95
C LYS A 18 -16.93 -14.90 2.79
N GLU A 19 -17.44 -14.85 1.57
CA GLU A 19 -18.78 -14.34 1.28
C GLU A 19 -19.84 -15.44 1.49
N GLN A 20 -21.09 -15.01 1.69
CA GLN A 20 -22.23 -15.93 1.80
C GLN A 20 -22.65 -16.44 0.42
N VAL A 21 -21.90 -17.40 -0.11
CA VAL A 21 -22.17 -18.05 -1.41
C VAL A 21 -22.80 -19.44 -1.24
N THR A 22 -23.47 -19.92 -2.29
CA THR A 22 -24.09 -21.25 -2.32
C THR A 22 -23.04 -22.37 -2.24
N ASP A 23 -23.43 -23.55 -1.77
CA ASP A 23 -22.49 -24.65 -1.57
C ASP A 23 -21.89 -25.15 -2.90
N ASP A 24 -22.64 -25.11 -4.00
CA ASP A 24 -22.13 -25.43 -5.33
C ASP A 24 -20.98 -24.47 -5.74
N LEU A 25 -21.15 -23.16 -5.47
CA LEU A 25 -20.10 -22.16 -5.73
C LEU A 25 -18.89 -22.35 -4.82
N LYS A 26 -19.09 -22.73 -3.54
CA LYS A 26 -17.98 -23.08 -2.64
C LYS A 26 -17.22 -24.29 -3.17
N GLY A 27 -17.93 -25.33 -3.61
CA GLY A 27 -17.36 -26.51 -4.23
C GLY A 27 -16.49 -26.16 -5.44
N SER A 28 -17.04 -25.40 -6.38
CA SER A 28 -16.31 -24.91 -7.56
C SER A 28 -15.08 -24.09 -7.18
N ALA A 29 -15.17 -23.25 -6.14
CA ALA A 29 -14.05 -22.44 -5.65
C ALA A 29 -12.92 -23.31 -5.05
N TYR A 30 -13.25 -24.27 -4.18
CA TYR A 30 -12.28 -25.19 -3.59
C TYR A 30 -11.55 -26.02 -4.65
N CYS A 31 -12.26 -26.40 -5.70
CA CYS A 31 -11.64 -27.09 -6.83
C CYS A 31 -10.63 -26.24 -7.58
N LYS A 32 -10.99 -25.00 -7.94
CA LYS A 32 -10.06 -24.07 -8.56
C LYS A 32 -8.86 -23.78 -7.65
N MET A 33 -9.07 -23.74 -6.33
CA MET A 33 -7.98 -23.59 -5.35
C MET A 33 -7.06 -24.80 -5.36
N ALA A 34 -7.61 -26.01 -5.47
CA ALA A 34 -6.83 -27.23 -5.51
C ALA A 34 -5.88 -27.26 -6.70
N VAL A 35 -6.38 -26.88 -7.88
CA VAL A 35 -5.58 -26.74 -9.09
C VAL A 35 -4.46 -25.69 -8.91
N CYS A 36 -4.78 -24.54 -8.33
CA CYS A 36 -3.77 -23.50 -8.05
C CYS A 36 -2.71 -23.97 -7.04
N TYR A 37 -3.09 -24.71 -6.00
CA TYR A 37 -2.14 -25.25 -5.02
C TYR A 37 -1.19 -26.26 -5.64
N ARG A 38 -1.69 -27.15 -6.51
CA ARG A 38 -0.85 -28.09 -7.27
C ARG A 38 0.13 -27.35 -8.18
N ALA A 39 -0.34 -26.33 -8.92
CA ALA A 39 0.52 -25.50 -9.77
C ALA A 39 1.64 -24.75 -9.00
N LEU A 40 1.42 -24.48 -7.71
CA LEU A 40 2.41 -23.87 -6.81
C LEU A 40 3.27 -24.89 -6.04
N GLY A 41 3.11 -26.19 -6.28
CA GLY A 41 3.84 -27.25 -5.57
C GLY A 41 3.34 -27.55 -4.15
N GLU A 42 2.18 -27.02 -3.75
CA GLU A 42 1.57 -27.24 -2.42
C GLU A 42 0.60 -28.44 -2.42
N GLU A 43 1.10 -29.64 -2.74
CA GLU A 43 0.30 -30.86 -2.95
C GLU A 43 -0.65 -31.22 -1.79
N ASN A 44 -0.24 -31.03 -0.54
CA ASN A 44 -1.08 -31.32 0.62
C ASN A 44 -2.33 -30.43 0.66
N LYS A 45 -2.17 -29.13 0.36
CA LYS A 45 -3.30 -28.21 0.31
C LYS A 45 -4.20 -28.47 -0.90
N ALA A 46 -3.62 -28.93 -2.00
CA ALA A 46 -4.37 -29.34 -3.18
C ALA A 46 -5.32 -30.52 -2.85
N LYS A 47 -4.79 -31.60 -2.25
CA LYS A 47 -5.59 -32.78 -1.86
C LYS A 47 -6.74 -32.43 -0.92
N ILE A 48 -6.47 -31.60 0.11
CA ILE A 48 -7.49 -31.15 1.05
C ILE A 48 -8.58 -30.36 0.33
N SER A 49 -8.19 -29.45 -0.56
CA SER A 49 -9.15 -28.60 -1.29
C SER A 49 -10.04 -29.42 -2.22
N PHE A 50 -9.49 -30.44 -2.91
CA PHE A 50 -10.31 -31.37 -3.72
C PHE A 50 -11.29 -32.16 -2.85
N ALA A 51 -10.85 -32.74 -1.73
CA ALA A 51 -11.73 -33.51 -0.85
C ALA A 51 -12.87 -32.68 -0.23
N VAL A 52 -12.65 -31.37 -0.03
CA VAL A 52 -13.72 -30.45 0.40
C VAL A 52 -14.69 -30.19 -0.74
N ALA A 53 -14.20 -29.99 -1.96
CA ALA A 53 -15.05 -29.73 -3.12
C ALA A 53 -15.97 -30.92 -3.46
N GLU A 54 -15.47 -32.15 -3.40
CA GLU A 54 -16.27 -33.38 -3.64
C GLU A 54 -17.47 -33.51 -2.70
N LYS A 55 -17.37 -32.99 -1.48
CA LYS A 55 -18.48 -33.02 -0.50
C LYS A 55 -19.55 -31.98 -0.77
N LEU A 56 -19.22 -30.93 -1.51
CA LEU A 56 -20.07 -29.76 -1.71
C LEU A 56 -20.76 -29.78 -3.09
N ILE A 57 -20.14 -30.39 -4.09
CA ILE A 57 -20.68 -30.46 -5.46
C ILE A 57 -21.61 -31.66 -5.59
N LYS A 58 -22.85 -31.41 -6.04
CA LYS A 58 -23.85 -32.46 -6.30
C LYS A 58 -23.85 -32.95 -7.76
N ASP A 59 -23.26 -32.17 -8.68
CA ASP A 59 -23.23 -32.49 -10.11
C ASP A 59 -22.00 -33.36 -10.48
N GLU A 60 -22.25 -34.60 -10.90
CA GLU A 60 -21.21 -35.54 -11.34
C GLU A 60 -20.38 -35.03 -12.53
N LYS A 61 -20.94 -34.13 -13.36
CA LYS A 61 -20.24 -33.58 -14.52
C LYS A 61 -19.13 -32.62 -14.09
N GLU A 62 -19.40 -31.76 -13.10
CA GLU A 62 -18.38 -30.91 -12.49
C GLU A 62 -17.29 -31.79 -11.86
N ILE A 63 -17.65 -32.80 -11.05
CA ILE A 63 -16.67 -33.71 -10.42
C ILE A 63 -15.71 -34.33 -11.46
N ARG A 64 -16.22 -34.76 -12.62
CA ARG A 64 -15.38 -35.33 -13.70
C ARG A 64 -14.48 -34.32 -14.41
N GLU A 65 -14.92 -33.07 -14.56
CA GLU A 65 -14.05 -32.00 -15.07
C GLU A 65 -12.94 -31.67 -14.06
N LEU A 66 -13.27 -31.73 -12.77
CA LEU A 66 -12.36 -31.45 -11.67
C LEU A 66 -11.26 -32.51 -11.53
N GLU A 67 -11.59 -33.78 -11.68
CA GLU A 67 -10.58 -34.86 -11.74
C GLU A 67 -9.63 -34.71 -12.93
N ARG A 68 -10.14 -34.21 -14.06
CA ARG A 68 -9.38 -34.01 -15.30
C ARG A 68 -8.42 -32.84 -15.16
N GLU A 69 -8.89 -31.71 -14.64
CA GLU A 69 -8.04 -30.56 -14.32
C GLU A 69 -7.01 -30.90 -13.24
N GLY A 70 -7.38 -31.73 -12.26
CA GLY A 70 -6.46 -32.21 -11.23
C GLY A 70 -5.28 -32.99 -11.80
N LYS A 71 -5.44 -33.71 -12.91
CA LYS A 71 -4.38 -34.52 -13.53
C LYS A 71 -3.53 -33.74 -14.55
N ALA A 72 -3.84 -32.49 -14.83
CA ALA A 72 -3.06 -31.71 -15.79
C ALA A 72 -1.64 -31.42 -15.26
N GLU A 73 -0.66 -31.37 -16.17
CA GLU A 73 0.69 -30.92 -15.84
C GLU A 73 0.72 -29.39 -15.75
N PHE A 74 1.30 -28.85 -14.68
CA PHE A 74 1.39 -27.41 -14.45
C PHE A 74 2.84 -26.96 -14.44
N HIS A 75 3.14 -25.88 -15.16
CA HIS A 75 4.45 -25.25 -15.07
C HIS A 75 4.54 -24.42 -13.78
N CYS A 76 5.50 -24.76 -12.92
CA CYS A 76 5.74 -24.07 -11.67
C CYS A 76 6.33 -22.68 -11.95
N ILE A 77 5.51 -21.63 -11.94
CA ILE A 77 6.03 -20.25 -12.01
C ILE A 77 6.64 -19.90 -10.66
N LYS A 78 7.96 -19.67 -10.65
CA LYS A 78 8.65 -19.12 -9.48
C LYS A 78 8.02 -17.77 -9.15
N LYS A 79 7.56 -17.64 -7.91
CA LYS A 79 7.06 -16.38 -7.35
C LYS A 79 8.10 -15.30 -7.63
N GLU A 80 7.78 -14.30 -8.46
CA GLU A 80 8.62 -13.11 -8.57
C GLU A 80 8.81 -12.58 -7.16
N SER A 81 10.07 -12.51 -6.75
CA SER A 81 10.42 -11.99 -5.45
C SER A 81 9.94 -10.55 -5.41
N ARG A 82 8.92 -10.28 -4.58
CA ARG A 82 8.73 -8.92 -4.05
C ARG A 82 10.11 -8.48 -3.59
N ILE A 83 10.55 -7.29 -4.01
CA ILE A 83 11.78 -6.69 -3.50
C ILE A 83 11.69 -6.86 -1.98
N PRO A 84 12.64 -7.57 -1.35
CA PRO A 84 12.60 -7.79 0.08
C PRO A 84 12.39 -6.44 0.76
N GLU A 85 11.64 -6.40 1.87
CA GLU A 85 11.65 -5.23 2.75
C GLU A 85 13.10 -5.02 3.20
N GLU A 86 13.85 -4.22 2.43
CA GLU A 86 15.22 -3.92 2.73
C GLU A 86 15.22 -3.09 4.00
N LYS A 87 15.95 -3.60 5.00
CA LYS A 87 16.23 -2.85 6.23
C LYS A 87 16.93 -1.56 5.83
N GLN A 88 16.63 -0.49 6.56
CA GLN A 88 17.32 0.78 6.39
C GLN A 88 18.83 0.57 6.43
N PHE A 89 19.52 1.06 5.40
CA PHE A 89 20.93 0.81 5.16
C PHE A 89 21.62 2.09 4.72
N ILE A 90 22.84 2.29 5.21
CA ILE A 90 23.77 3.30 4.70
C ILE A 90 25.15 2.68 4.61
N SER A 91 25.79 2.85 3.46
CA SER A 91 27.14 2.35 3.21
C SER A 91 28.15 3.06 4.11
N LYS A 92 29.16 2.32 4.58
CA LYS A 92 30.29 2.89 5.33
C LYS A 92 31.26 3.66 4.42
N LYS A 93 31.09 3.57 3.09
CA LYS A 93 31.92 4.24 2.09
C LYS A 93 31.46 5.67 1.78
N VAL A 94 30.57 6.23 2.59
CA VAL A 94 30.13 7.61 2.47
C VAL A 94 30.23 8.31 3.81
N ARG A 95 30.54 9.60 3.77
CA ARG A 95 30.52 10.48 4.94
C ARG A 95 29.70 11.73 4.64
N VAL A 96 29.15 12.35 5.69
CA VAL A 96 28.43 13.61 5.60
C VAL A 96 29.39 14.76 5.91
N GLU A 97 29.38 15.78 5.07
CA GLU A 97 30.10 17.03 5.26
C GLU A 97 29.11 18.21 5.23
N GLU A 98 29.57 19.38 5.66
CA GLU A 98 28.78 20.61 5.65
C GLU A 98 29.60 21.78 5.11
N ARG A 99 28.97 22.59 4.24
CA ARG A 99 29.56 23.84 3.72
C ARG A 99 28.53 24.97 3.81
N PRO A 100 28.93 26.20 4.14
CA PRO A 100 27.99 27.33 4.27
C PRO A 100 27.09 27.58 3.05
N THR A 101 27.60 27.34 1.85
CA THR A 101 26.86 27.57 0.59
C THR A 101 25.97 26.41 0.16
N MET A 102 26.20 25.20 0.67
CA MET A 102 25.51 23.97 0.24
C MET A 102 24.72 23.28 1.37
N GLY A 103 24.91 23.69 2.62
CA GLY A 103 24.42 22.96 3.79
C GLY A 103 25.11 21.60 3.91
N ARG A 104 24.37 20.59 4.40
CA ARG A 104 24.85 19.20 4.53
C ARG A 104 24.80 18.49 3.19
N TYR A 105 25.86 17.78 2.84
CA TYR A 105 25.96 16.96 1.64
C TYR A 105 26.75 15.69 1.92
N THR A 106 26.60 14.68 1.06
CA THR A 106 27.24 13.38 1.20
C THR A 106 28.39 13.26 0.20
N VAL A 107 29.55 12.79 0.64
CA VAL A 107 30.71 12.51 -0.23
C VAL A 107 31.12 11.05 -0.10
N ALA A 108 31.70 10.51 -1.18
CA ALA A 108 32.35 9.20 -1.15
C ALA A 108 33.62 9.27 -0.28
N ASP A 109 33.74 8.33 0.64
CA ASP A 109 34.89 8.14 1.53
C ASP A 109 35.82 7.02 1.02
N ASP A 110 35.30 6.14 0.15
CA ASP A 110 36.02 5.03 -0.46
C ASP A 110 35.45 4.71 -1.87
N TYR A 111 36.06 3.78 -2.60
CA TYR A 111 35.64 3.33 -3.92
C TYR A 111 34.27 2.62 -3.86
N ILE A 112 33.29 3.19 -4.57
CA ILE A 112 31.94 2.63 -4.72
C ILE A 112 31.83 1.97 -6.10
N LYS A 113 31.51 0.68 -6.14
CA LYS A 113 31.37 -0.05 -7.40
C LYS A 113 30.04 0.28 -8.08
N THR A 114 30.00 0.27 -9.41
CA THR A 114 28.74 0.37 -10.17
C THR A 114 27.73 -0.70 -9.71
N GLY A 115 26.52 -0.26 -9.37
CA GLY A 115 25.45 -1.12 -8.86
C GLY A 115 25.53 -1.44 -7.36
N GLU A 116 26.54 -0.95 -6.64
CA GLU A 116 26.62 -1.08 -5.17
C GLU A 116 25.61 -0.14 -4.49
N PRO A 117 24.72 -0.65 -3.62
CA PRO A 117 23.77 0.21 -2.91
C PRO A 117 24.51 1.13 -1.93
N ILE A 118 24.14 2.41 -1.92
CA ILE A 118 24.73 3.42 -1.02
C ILE A 118 23.81 3.68 0.16
N VAL A 119 22.51 3.86 -0.09
CA VAL A 119 21.48 4.11 0.92
C VAL A 119 20.22 3.37 0.51
N THR A 120 19.58 2.71 1.49
CA THR A 120 18.19 2.26 1.39
C THR A 120 17.43 2.83 2.58
N GLU A 121 16.30 3.50 2.34
CA GLU A 121 15.41 3.98 3.38
C GLU A 121 13.94 3.82 2.98
N GLN A 122 13.08 3.64 3.98
CA GLN A 122 11.64 3.71 3.76
C GLN A 122 11.22 5.19 3.76
N PRO A 123 10.30 5.59 2.87
CA PRO A 123 9.84 6.98 2.82
C PRO A 123 9.15 7.33 4.14
N TYR A 124 9.45 8.52 4.67
CA TYR A 124 8.74 9.01 5.87
C TYR A 124 7.24 9.11 5.63
N ALA A 125 6.84 9.60 4.45
CA ALA A 125 5.48 9.57 3.95
C ALA A 125 5.54 9.51 2.41
N ALA A 126 4.54 8.90 1.79
CA ALA A 126 4.46 8.84 0.33
C ALA A 126 3.01 8.82 -0.17
N CYS A 127 2.80 9.44 -1.33
CA CYS A 127 1.52 9.47 -2.05
C CYS A 127 1.73 8.94 -3.47
N LEU A 128 0.76 8.16 -3.95
CA LEU A 128 0.70 7.81 -5.36
C LEU A 128 0.22 9.05 -6.14
N LEU A 129 0.81 9.30 -7.30
CA LEU A 129 0.37 10.37 -8.18
C LEU A 129 -1.01 10.05 -8.79
N PRO A 130 -1.93 11.01 -8.92
CA PRO A 130 -3.26 10.79 -9.48
C PRO A 130 -3.27 10.10 -10.84
N GLU A 131 -2.28 10.41 -11.70
CA GLU A 131 -2.11 9.81 -13.04
C GLU A 131 -1.90 8.30 -12.99
N MET A 132 -1.45 7.77 -11.84
CA MET A 132 -1.18 6.35 -11.63
C MET A 132 -2.31 5.62 -10.90
N PHE A 133 -3.40 6.31 -10.55
CA PHE A 133 -4.55 5.69 -9.91
C PHE A 133 -5.17 4.64 -10.83
N GLY A 134 -5.60 3.51 -10.25
CA GLY A 134 -6.14 2.37 -10.99
C GLY A 134 -5.11 1.53 -11.76
N THR A 135 -3.89 2.03 -11.97
CA THR A 135 -2.80 1.25 -12.58
C THR A 135 -1.77 0.76 -11.57
N HIS A 136 -1.60 1.46 -10.45
CA HIS A 136 -0.69 1.10 -9.37
C HIS A 136 -1.42 1.03 -8.03
N CYS A 137 -0.90 0.21 -7.13
CA CYS A 137 -1.40 0.06 -5.77
C CYS A 137 -1.27 1.37 -5.02
N HIS A 138 -2.37 1.87 -4.46
CA HIS A 138 -2.41 3.13 -3.70
C HIS A 138 -1.59 3.11 -2.39
N HIS A 139 -1.12 1.93 -1.99
CA HIS A 139 -0.32 1.72 -0.79
C HIS A 139 1.16 1.46 -1.09
N CYS A 140 1.47 0.42 -1.86
CA CYS A 140 2.86 0.01 -2.11
C CYS A 140 3.41 0.43 -3.49
N PHE A 141 2.61 1.15 -4.28
CA PHE A 141 2.93 1.65 -5.62
C PHE A 141 3.35 0.59 -6.65
N HIS A 142 3.16 -0.69 -6.37
CA HIS A 142 3.37 -1.74 -7.36
C HIS A 142 2.27 -1.69 -8.42
N ARG A 143 2.63 -1.97 -9.67
CA ARG A 143 1.66 -2.10 -10.76
C ARG A 143 0.61 -3.16 -10.42
N LEU A 144 -0.64 -2.86 -10.73
CA LEU A 144 -1.77 -3.74 -10.47
C LEU A 144 -1.86 -4.81 -11.56
N GLU A 145 -1.97 -6.06 -11.13
CA GLU A 145 -2.35 -7.20 -11.99
C GLU A 145 -3.76 -7.68 -11.66
N ALA A 146 -4.09 -7.74 -10.36
CA ALA A 146 -5.43 -7.97 -9.82
C ALA A 146 -5.71 -6.89 -8.77
N ALA A 147 -6.74 -6.10 -9.02
CA ALA A 147 -7.06 -4.91 -8.22
C ALA A 147 -8.10 -5.21 -7.15
N TYR A 148 -7.84 -4.74 -5.93
CA TYR A 148 -8.78 -4.72 -4.82
C TYR A 148 -9.21 -3.27 -4.59
N GLY A 149 -10.51 -2.99 -4.66
CA GLY A 149 -11.04 -1.65 -4.42
C GLY A 149 -11.18 -1.32 -2.94
N CYS A 150 -11.32 -0.04 -2.63
CA CYS A 150 -11.86 0.40 -1.35
C CYS A 150 -13.37 0.07 -1.29
N ALA A 151 -13.89 -0.23 -0.11
CA ALA A 151 -15.33 -0.47 0.05
C ALA A 151 -16.15 0.84 0.04
N ASP A 152 -15.51 1.95 0.42
CA ASP A 152 -16.17 3.25 0.59
C ASP A 152 -15.99 4.20 -0.60
N CYS A 153 -15.10 3.90 -1.56
CA CYS A 153 -14.90 4.70 -2.75
C CYS A 153 -14.41 3.88 -3.96
N SER A 154 -14.59 4.45 -5.15
CA SER A 154 -14.13 3.89 -6.43
C SER A 154 -12.83 4.51 -6.95
N ASN A 155 -12.18 5.39 -6.17
CA ASN A 155 -11.10 6.24 -6.68
C ASN A 155 -9.72 5.57 -6.66
N VAL A 156 -9.55 4.51 -5.86
CA VAL A 156 -8.24 3.89 -5.61
C VAL A 156 -8.32 2.37 -5.67
N ALA A 157 -7.18 1.75 -5.95
CA ALA A 157 -7.05 0.31 -6.02
C ALA A 157 -5.77 -0.18 -5.33
N PHE A 158 -5.79 -1.42 -4.87
CA PHE A 158 -4.71 -2.06 -4.12
C PHE A 158 -4.33 -3.40 -4.75
N CYS A 159 -3.08 -3.84 -4.60
CA CYS A 159 -2.61 -5.10 -5.17
C CYS A 159 -2.95 -6.34 -4.32
N SER A 160 -3.41 -6.14 -3.08
CA SER A 160 -3.77 -7.22 -2.17
C SER A 160 -4.71 -6.73 -1.07
N PRO A 161 -5.47 -7.64 -0.42
CA PRO A 161 -6.27 -7.31 0.77
C PRO A 161 -5.42 -6.68 1.87
N GLY A 162 -4.19 -7.17 2.09
CA GLY A 162 -3.29 -6.59 3.09
C GLY A 162 -2.93 -5.13 2.81
N CYS A 163 -2.65 -4.77 1.55
CA CYS A 163 -2.40 -3.36 1.19
C CYS A 163 -3.64 -2.48 1.40
N ARG A 164 -4.83 -2.97 1.00
CA ARG A 164 -6.10 -2.27 1.22
C ARG A 164 -6.34 -2.05 2.71
N ASP A 165 -6.28 -3.12 3.49
CA ASP A 165 -6.62 -3.11 4.91
C ASP A 165 -5.65 -2.22 5.71
N THR A 166 -4.35 -2.28 5.40
CA THR A 166 -3.35 -1.37 5.99
C THR A 166 -3.65 0.08 5.65
N ALA A 167 -3.89 0.39 4.37
CA ALA A 167 -4.20 1.76 3.94
C ALA A 167 -5.48 2.29 4.59
N VAL A 168 -6.57 1.52 4.54
CA VAL A 168 -7.87 1.86 5.14
C VAL A 168 -7.73 2.07 6.65
N LYS A 169 -7.01 1.19 7.35
CA LYS A 169 -6.82 1.30 8.81
C LYS A 169 -5.99 2.52 9.21
N THR A 170 -5.02 2.91 8.39
CA THR A 170 -4.05 3.97 8.70
C THR A 170 -4.50 5.31 8.14
N TYR A 171 -4.09 5.66 6.91
CA TYR A 171 -4.26 6.99 6.33
C TYR A 171 -5.49 7.12 5.42
N HIS A 172 -5.85 6.08 4.68
CA HIS A 172 -6.82 6.18 3.57
C HIS A 172 -8.21 6.54 4.08
N LYS A 173 -8.65 6.02 5.23
CA LYS A 173 -9.95 6.39 5.84
C LYS A 173 -10.13 7.90 6.01
N PHE A 174 -9.05 8.65 6.19
CA PHE A 174 -9.09 10.10 6.40
C PHE A 174 -9.09 10.92 5.10
N GLU A 175 -8.55 10.36 4.00
CA GLU A 175 -8.52 11.01 2.68
C GLU A 175 -9.63 10.49 1.74
N CYS A 176 -10.22 9.33 2.02
CA CYS A 176 -11.09 8.56 1.13
C CYS A 176 -12.22 9.41 0.50
N LYS A 177 -12.98 10.12 1.33
CA LYS A 177 -14.13 10.93 0.91
C LYS A 177 -13.75 12.30 0.33
N TYR A 178 -12.48 12.67 0.42
CA TYR A 178 -11.99 13.99 0.00
C TYR A 178 -11.05 13.91 -1.19
N LEU A 179 -10.69 12.72 -1.66
CA LEU A 179 -9.63 12.54 -2.64
C LEU A 179 -9.84 13.37 -3.92
N ASP A 180 -11.07 13.42 -4.44
CA ASP A 180 -11.40 14.23 -5.62
C ASP A 180 -11.29 15.73 -5.35
N LEU A 181 -11.64 16.17 -4.13
CA LEU A 181 -11.45 17.55 -3.70
C LEU A 181 -9.96 17.87 -3.51
N LEU A 182 -9.18 16.91 -2.97
CA LEU A 182 -7.73 17.07 -2.81
C LEU A 182 -7.07 17.27 -4.17
N ILE A 183 -7.49 16.51 -5.20
CA ILE A 183 -6.96 16.62 -6.57
C ILE A 183 -7.49 17.87 -7.27
N GLY A 184 -8.81 18.11 -7.21
CA GLY A 184 -9.49 19.19 -7.93
C GLY A 184 -9.24 20.59 -7.38
N SER A 185 -8.74 20.71 -6.14
CA SER A 185 -8.39 22.00 -5.53
C SER A 185 -7.14 22.67 -6.11
N GLY A 186 -6.44 22.02 -7.05
CA GLY A 186 -5.17 22.51 -7.60
C GLY A 186 -4.00 22.36 -6.62
N MET A 187 -4.16 21.57 -5.57
CA MET A 187 -3.11 21.29 -4.61
C MET A 187 -1.94 20.56 -5.25
N SER A 188 -0.73 20.96 -4.84
CA SER A 188 0.46 20.16 -5.08
C SER A 188 0.36 18.83 -4.35
N ILE A 189 0.92 17.78 -4.96
CA ILE A 189 1.13 16.49 -4.29
C ILE A 189 1.85 16.63 -2.94
N LEU A 190 2.69 17.66 -2.76
CA LEU A 190 3.36 17.95 -1.49
C LEU A 190 2.37 18.22 -0.35
N THR A 191 1.25 18.87 -0.66
CA THR A 191 0.18 19.13 0.32
C THR A 191 -0.51 17.82 0.69
N HIS A 192 -0.74 16.92 -0.27
CA HIS A 192 -1.26 15.59 0.01
C HIS A 192 -0.29 14.76 0.85
N THR A 193 1.01 14.83 0.56
CA THR A 193 2.05 14.18 1.39
C THR A 193 2.05 14.72 2.82
N ALA A 194 1.88 16.04 3.00
CA ALA A 194 1.77 16.64 4.33
C ALA A 194 0.55 16.11 5.12
N LEU A 195 -0.60 15.89 4.44
CA LEU A 195 -1.74 15.22 5.05
C LEU A 195 -1.36 13.81 5.51
N ARG A 196 -0.67 13.02 4.68
CA ARG A 196 -0.24 11.65 5.04
C ARG A 196 0.78 11.59 6.16
N MET A 197 1.69 12.56 6.27
CA MET A 197 2.60 12.67 7.42
C MET A 197 1.84 12.69 8.75
N VAL A 198 0.66 13.31 8.78
CA VAL A 198 -0.24 13.35 9.93
C VAL A 198 -1.10 12.08 10.01
N THR A 199 -1.80 11.73 8.94
CA THR A 199 -2.85 10.68 8.97
C THR A 199 -2.32 9.25 9.05
N GLN A 200 -1.06 9.01 8.72
CA GLN A 200 -0.42 7.71 8.95
C GLN A 200 -0.10 7.45 10.43
N ASN A 201 -0.16 8.48 11.28
CA ASN A 201 0.01 8.40 12.73
C ASN A 201 -1.32 8.67 13.43
N SER A 202 -1.50 8.12 14.63
CA SER A 202 -2.62 8.48 15.50
C SER A 202 -2.45 9.89 16.10
N LEU A 203 -3.54 10.50 16.54
CA LEU A 203 -3.50 11.80 17.22
C LEU A 203 -2.54 11.80 18.42
N ALA A 204 -2.54 10.71 19.21
CA ALA A 204 -1.66 10.58 20.37
C ALA A 204 -0.18 10.59 19.96
N GLU A 205 0.18 9.87 18.90
CA GLU A 205 1.54 9.86 18.34
C GLU A 205 1.93 11.24 17.81
N CYS A 206 1.05 11.92 17.08
CA CYS A 206 1.30 13.28 16.60
C CYS A 206 1.51 14.29 17.74
N LEU A 207 0.75 14.18 18.84
CA LEU A 207 0.94 15.01 20.02
C LEU A 207 2.27 14.71 20.72
N GLY A 208 2.66 13.43 20.81
CA GLY A 208 3.95 13.01 21.34
C GLY A 208 5.13 13.55 20.51
N ILE A 209 5.01 13.48 19.19
CA ILE A 209 5.94 14.09 18.21
C ILE A 209 6.02 15.60 18.42
N TYR A 210 4.87 16.27 18.54
CA TYR A 210 4.81 17.72 18.75
C TYR A 210 5.51 18.15 20.04
N GLN A 211 5.38 17.37 21.12
CA GLN A 211 6.05 17.64 22.39
C GLN A 211 7.56 17.37 22.32
N ASN A 212 8.01 16.47 21.43
CA ASN A 212 9.40 16.02 21.35
C ASN A 212 10.02 16.24 19.96
N ARG A 213 9.71 17.37 19.31
CA ARG A 213 10.15 17.66 17.92
C ARG A 213 11.64 17.46 17.68
N SER A 214 12.48 17.79 18.66
CA SER A 214 13.94 17.65 18.55
C SER A 214 14.43 16.20 18.40
N LYS A 215 13.61 15.20 18.77
CA LYS A 215 13.91 13.77 18.60
C LYS A 215 13.49 13.23 17.23
N GLU A 216 12.66 13.96 16.51
CA GLU A 216 12.08 13.54 15.25
C GLU A 216 12.94 14.02 14.07
N LYS A 217 13.49 13.08 13.31
CA LYS A 217 14.46 13.35 12.23
C LYS A 217 13.94 14.34 11.19
N VAL A 218 12.61 14.36 10.95
CA VAL A 218 11.97 15.25 9.99
C VAL A 218 12.11 16.74 10.36
N TYR A 219 12.19 17.06 11.66
CA TYR A 219 12.40 18.45 12.11
C TYR A 219 13.86 18.90 11.99
N SER A 220 14.79 17.96 11.75
CA SER A 220 16.18 18.26 11.45
C SER A 220 16.42 18.57 9.96
N LEU A 221 15.38 18.60 9.13
CA LEU A 221 15.48 18.94 7.71
C LEU A 221 15.60 20.46 7.50
N CYS A 222 16.34 20.86 6.46
CA CYS A 222 16.46 22.27 6.08
C CYS A 222 15.13 22.75 5.48
N THR A 223 14.49 23.73 6.13
CA THR A 223 13.20 24.21 5.69
C THR A 223 13.32 25.23 4.56
N ASN A 224 14.43 25.98 4.45
CA ASN A 224 14.59 27.16 3.57
C ASN A 224 13.48 28.21 3.78
N ALA A 225 12.97 28.35 5.01
CA ALA A 225 11.86 29.27 5.32
C ALA A 225 12.23 30.75 5.05
N GLU A 226 13.48 31.11 5.28
CA GLU A 226 14.05 32.43 5.03
C GLU A 226 14.10 32.84 3.56
N LYS A 227 13.98 31.88 2.63
CA LYS A 227 14.01 32.11 1.18
C LYS A 227 12.61 32.26 0.57
N ARG A 228 11.54 32.09 1.37
CA ARG A 228 10.15 32.11 0.89
C ARG A 228 9.59 33.53 0.87
N SER A 229 8.81 33.82 -0.17
CA SER A 229 8.04 35.06 -0.26
C SER A 229 6.80 35.01 0.64
N GLY A 230 6.22 36.17 0.95
CA GLY A 230 4.95 36.25 1.68
C GLY A 230 3.79 35.56 0.94
N GLU A 231 3.81 35.57 -0.40
CA GLU A 231 2.82 34.87 -1.22
C GLU A 231 2.88 33.34 -1.04
N ASP A 232 4.09 32.75 -1.03
CA ASP A 232 4.27 31.32 -0.76
C ASP A 232 3.79 30.96 0.65
N PHE A 233 4.05 31.79 1.66
CA PHE A 233 3.51 31.59 3.01
C PHE A 233 1.98 31.65 3.06
N LEU A 234 1.36 32.58 2.34
CA LEU A 234 -0.10 32.69 2.26
C LEU A 234 -0.71 31.43 1.65
N GLN A 235 -0.18 30.97 0.51
CA GLN A 235 -0.64 29.74 -0.14
C GLN A 235 -0.52 28.53 0.78
N ARG A 236 0.63 28.35 1.46
CA ARG A 236 0.83 27.25 2.42
C ARG A 236 -0.12 27.34 3.61
N THR A 237 -0.38 28.53 4.12
CA THR A 237 -1.31 28.73 5.24
C THR A 237 -2.74 28.37 4.85
N LEU A 238 -3.17 28.79 3.65
CA LEU A 238 -4.49 28.42 3.11
C LEU A 238 -4.62 26.90 2.96
N MET A 239 -3.59 26.24 2.43
CA MET A 239 -3.56 24.78 2.30
C MET A 239 -3.56 24.06 3.64
N ALA A 240 -2.79 24.54 4.62
CA ALA A 240 -2.81 24.00 5.98
C ALA A 240 -4.19 24.12 6.63
N ALA A 241 -4.86 25.27 6.47
CA ALA A 241 -6.23 25.45 6.97
C ALA A 241 -7.22 24.51 6.26
N PHE A 242 -7.09 24.33 4.95
CA PHE A 242 -7.90 23.40 4.18
C PHE A 242 -7.70 21.94 4.64
N LEU A 243 -6.45 21.49 4.79
CA LEU A 243 -6.14 20.14 5.30
C LEU A 243 -6.68 19.93 6.72
N LEU A 244 -6.62 20.95 7.58
CA LEU A 244 -7.22 20.86 8.91
C LEU A 244 -8.73 20.61 8.83
N LYS A 245 -9.44 21.26 7.88
CA LYS A 245 -10.85 20.98 7.65
C LYS A 245 -11.09 19.55 7.15
N CYS A 246 -10.23 19.00 6.32
CA CYS A 246 -10.29 17.58 5.96
C CYS A 246 -10.11 16.67 7.21
N LEU A 247 -9.15 16.97 8.09
CA LEU A 247 -8.92 16.21 9.33
C LEU A 247 -10.11 16.27 10.29
N GLU A 248 -10.69 17.46 10.49
CA GLU A 248 -11.90 17.64 11.31
C GLU A 248 -13.09 16.83 10.76
N ARG A 249 -13.32 16.92 9.45
CA ARG A 249 -14.49 16.29 8.80
C ARG A 249 -14.34 14.78 8.62
N SER A 250 -13.11 14.29 8.52
CA SER A 250 -12.80 12.85 8.44
C SER A 250 -12.84 12.13 9.80
N GLY A 251 -13.02 12.86 10.91
CA GLY A 251 -13.04 12.28 12.25
C GLY A 251 -11.66 11.94 12.82
N TYR A 252 -10.57 12.50 12.28
CA TYR A 252 -9.21 12.27 12.78
C TYR A 252 -9.04 12.59 14.27
N PHE A 253 -9.71 13.64 14.75
CA PHE A 253 -9.66 14.06 16.15
C PHE A 253 -10.63 13.31 17.08
N GLY A 254 -11.45 12.38 16.56
CA GLY A 254 -12.55 11.73 17.28
C GLY A 254 -13.87 12.51 17.24
N GLU A 255 -14.98 11.82 17.52
CA GLU A 255 -16.32 12.44 17.53
C GLU A 255 -16.40 13.54 18.60
N ASN A 256 -16.95 14.71 18.24
CA ASN A 256 -17.17 15.91 19.08
C ASN A 256 -15.97 16.79 19.46
N ARG A 257 -14.77 16.59 18.89
CA ARG A 257 -13.68 17.57 19.07
C ARG A 257 -13.66 18.61 17.94
N LYS A 258 -14.35 19.73 18.14
CA LYS A 258 -14.06 20.94 17.36
C LYS A 258 -12.68 21.45 17.78
N VAL A 259 -11.75 21.54 16.83
CA VAL A 259 -10.49 22.24 17.04
C VAL A 259 -10.83 23.73 17.13
N VAL A 260 -10.82 24.27 18.34
CA VAL A 260 -10.98 25.71 18.56
C VAL A 260 -9.58 26.32 18.51
N PHE A 261 -9.39 27.27 17.60
CA PHE A 261 -8.17 28.05 17.46
C PHE A 261 -8.08 29.13 18.53
#